data_AF-A0A3R7KI63-F1
#
_entry.id   AF-A0A3R7KI63-F1
#
_cell.length_a   1.000
_cell.length_b   1.000
_cell.length_c   1.000
_cell.angle_alpha   90.00
_cell.angle_beta   90.00
_cell.angle_gamma   90.00
#
_symmetry.space_group_name_H-M   'P 1'
#
loop_
_entity.id
_entity.type
_entity.pdbx_description
1 polymer ?
#
loop_
_entity_poly.entity_id
_entity_poly.type
_entity_poly.pdbx_seq_one_letter_code
_entity_poly.pdbx_strand_id
1 'polypeptide(L)'
;MNETGLYDADWFGLEWSSWLSLDREDGDLGTISSAPGLYRVRHRDRGGLEYIGETGRSTRGRVGALARGVYAEEMPYRDPHTAAPCLWAVRDRYGPTLEVSYAVPPAAEDKQERKAIEAALIALARREMGESPPANFGRIIDGYKQSSYSKDGIVGGPLPEGETEPNSAPSRGPVPWTNTERVTGPAWMGLEWSEPYRLENRLEPALPDNGVYRIWYPGDAPPLAYIGETSAFTGRLRRHEETFGSEALFSVATVDGLEAKHKRTEVEMDLIGAHYLATNQSPLSQF
;
A
#
# COMPACT_ATOMS: atom_id res chain seq x y z
N MET A 1 19.41 5.25 -5.92
CA MET A 1 18.34 5.19 -4.92
C MET A 1 18.64 4.00 -4.01
N ASN A 2 18.61 4.15 -2.68
CA ASN A 2 18.80 3.02 -1.76
C ASN A 2 17.50 2.21 -1.66
N GLU A 3 17.37 1.10 -2.37
CA GLU A 3 16.11 0.32 -2.40
C GLU A 3 16.07 -0.82 -1.37
N THR A 4 17.08 -0.93 -0.51
CA THR A 4 17.22 -1.96 0.52
C THR A 4 17.41 -1.30 1.88
N GLY A 5 17.33 -2.07 2.96
CA GLY A 5 17.62 -1.55 4.28
C GLY A 5 16.45 -0.72 4.78
N LEU A 6 15.34 -1.40 5.09
CA LEU A 6 14.07 -0.80 5.57
C LEU A 6 14.21 0.16 6.77
N TYR A 7 15.36 0.13 7.46
CA TYR A 7 15.65 0.95 8.63
C TYR A 7 16.64 2.09 8.37
N ASP A 8 17.22 2.15 7.18
CA ASP A 8 18.26 3.11 6.84
C ASP A 8 17.69 4.53 6.76
N ALA A 9 18.53 5.50 7.14
CA ALA A 9 18.16 6.92 7.16
C ALA A 9 18.00 7.51 5.75
N ASP A 10 18.55 6.86 4.72
CA ASP A 10 18.48 7.27 3.32
C ASP A 10 17.64 6.30 2.45
N TRP A 11 16.84 5.43 3.08
CA TRP A 11 16.01 4.45 2.37
C TRP A 11 15.12 5.15 1.32
N PHE A 12 15.09 4.60 0.12
CA PHE A 12 14.47 5.15 -1.08
C PHE A 12 15.04 6.51 -1.53
N GLY A 13 16.24 6.88 -1.08
CA GLY A 13 16.81 8.20 -1.30
C GLY A 13 16.07 9.33 -0.56
N LEU A 14 15.27 8.99 0.45
CA LEU A 14 14.57 9.94 1.29
C LEU A 14 15.35 10.16 2.59
N GLU A 15 15.36 11.40 3.08
CA GLU A 15 15.92 11.72 4.40
C GLU A 15 14.92 11.36 5.51
N TRP A 16 15.02 10.13 6.01
CA TRP A 16 14.21 9.65 7.11
C TRP A 16 14.75 10.18 8.45
N SER A 17 13.83 10.61 9.33
CA SER A 17 14.17 10.93 10.70
C SER A 17 14.76 9.72 11.43
N SER A 18 15.47 9.97 12.53
CA SER A 18 15.71 8.93 13.53
C SER A 18 14.37 8.32 13.97
N TRP A 19 14.44 7.07 14.42
CA TRP A 19 13.29 6.38 15.00
C TRP A 19 12.92 7.04 16.33
N LEU A 20 11.66 7.41 16.47
CA LEU A 20 11.07 8.00 17.68
C LEU A 20 10.11 6.99 18.30
N SER A 21 9.98 6.95 19.62
CA SER A 21 8.90 6.20 20.27
C SER A 21 7.55 6.70 19.75
N LEU A 22 6.64 5.76 19.41
CA LEU A 22 5.26 6.09 19.05
C LEU A 22 4.41 6.37 20.29
N ASP A 23 4.86 5.94 21.48
CA ASP A 23 4.25 6.33 22.74
C ASP A 23 4.42 7.83 22.95
N ARG A 24 3.34 8.52 23.33
CA ARG A 24 3.36 9.97 23.55
C ARG A 24 4.06 10.36 24.85
N GLU A 25 4.14 9.45 25.82
CA GLU A 25 4.80 9.72 27.10
C GLU A 25 6.33 9.63 26.97
N ASP A 26 6.81 8.73 26.11
CA ASP A 26 8.23 8.47 25.90
C ASP A 26 8.80 9.11 24.61
N GLY A 27 7.92 9.57 23.71
CA GLY A 27 8.29 10.01 22.36
C GLY A 27 8.31 11.52 22.18
N ASP A 28 9.30 12.03 21.45
CA ASP A 28 9.35 13.43 21.02
C ASP A 28 8.53 13.66 19.73
N LEU A 29 7.28 13.20 19.71
CA LEU A 29 6.38 13.34 18.56
C LEU A 29 6.09 14.82 18.22
N GLY A 30 6.37 15.73 19.15
CA GLY A 30 6.28 17.18 18.95
C GLY A 30 7.29 17.71 17.92
N THR A 31 8.41 17.02 17.69
CA THR A 31 9.41 17.41 16.68
C THR A 31 9.04 17.03 15.26
N ILE A 32 8.10 16.10 15.06
CA ILE A 32 7.70 15.65 13.72
C ILE A 32 7.24 16.85 12.89
N SER A 33 7.65 16.94 11.64
CA SER A 33 7.23 18.04 10.76
C SER A 33 5.70 18.06 10.56
N SER A 34 5.13 19.26 10.47
CA SER A 34 3.73 19.46 10.10
C SER A 34 3.50 19.54 8.59
N ALA A 35 4.55 19.42 7.77
CA ALA A 35 4.43 19.36 6.32
C ALA A 35 3.78 18.04 5.85
N PRO A 36 3.24 18.01 4.61
CA PRO A 36 2.94 16.78 3.90
C PRO A 36 4.15 15.83 3.88
N GLY A 37 3.90 14.53 4.00
CA GLY A 37 5.00 13.58 4.12
C GLY A 37 4.56 12.13 4.25
N LEU A 38 5.55 11.31 4.53
CA LEU A 38 5.46 9.87 4.69
C LEU A 38 6.01 9.45 6.06
N TYR A 39 5.54 8.33 6.58
CA TYR A 39 6.03 7.75 7.83
C TYR A 39 5.98 6.22 7.76
N ARG A 40 6.92 5.60 8.47
CA ARG A 40 7.04 4.15 8.63
C ARG A 40 7.06 3.82 10.11
N VAL A 41 6.44 2.69 10.47
CA VAL A 41 6.31 2.20 11.85
C VAL A 41 6.94 0.82 11.94
N ARG A 42 7.66 0.57 13.03
CA ARG A 42 8.18 -0.76 13.37
C ARG A 42 7.90 -1.08 14.83
N HIS A 43 7.95 -2.35 15.20
CA HIS A 43 8.06 -2.79 16.58
C HIS A 43 9.50 -3.26 16.82
N ARG A 44 10.17 -2.81 17.90
CA ARG A 44 11.61 -3.09 18.09
C ARG A 44 11.95 -4.57 18.14
N ASP A 45 11.07 -5.38 18.72
CA ASP A 45 11.28 -6.82 18.89
C ASP A 45 10.73 -7.67 17.74
N ARG A 46 10.22 -7.04 16.67
CA ARG A 46 9.72 -7.74 15.48
C ARG A 46 10.53 -7.33 14.26
N GLY A 47 10.87 -8.30 13.43
CA GLY A 47 11.52 -8.03 12.14
C GLY A 47 10.54 -7.39 11.16
N GLY A 48 11.04 -6.50 10.31
CA GLY A 48 10.27 -5.79 9.30
C GLY A 48 9.63 -4.47 9.78
N LEU A 49 8.75 -3.95 8.94
CA LEU A 49 7.91 -2.78 9.22
C LEU A 49 6.48 -3.24 9.53
N GLU A 50 5.84 -2.56 10.47
CA GLU A 50 4.43 -2.81 10.81
C GLU A 50 3.49 -2.02 9.90
N TYR A 51 3.91 -0.83 9.47
CA TYR A 51 3.09 0.08 8.68
C TYR A 51 3.91 1.08 7.90
N ILE A 52 3.45 1.43 6.70
CA ILE A 52 3.89 2.60 5.93
C ILE A 52 2.64 3.42 5.57
N GLY A 53 2.72 4.74 5.74
CA GLY A 53 1.62 5.64 5.42
C GLY A 53 2.06 7.02 4.92
N GLU A 54 1.16 7.71 4.23
CA GLU A 54 1.31 9.11 3.83
C GLU A 54 0.26 10.05 4.45
N THR A 55 0.54 11.35 4.37
CA THR A 55 -0.48 12.38 4.53
C THR A 55 -0.14 13.64 3.74
N GLY A 56 -1.15 14.18 3.03
CA GLY A 56 -1.07 15.50 2.41
C GLY A 56 -1.42 16.67 3.32
N ARG A 57 -1.69 16.40 4.61
CA ARG A 57 -2.03 17.42 5.61
C ARG A 57 -0.84 17.67 6.51
N SER A 58 -0.89 17.14 7.72
CA SER A 58 0.20 17.27 8.71
C SER A 58 0.71 15.89 9.09
N THR A 59 1.99 15.63 8.83
CA THR A 59 2.66 14.38 9.24
C THR A 59 2.61 14.22 10.75
N ARG A 60 2.96 15.26 11.52
CA ARG A 60 2.77 15.33 12.98
C ARG A 60 1.34 15.03 13.40
N GLY A 61 0.35 15.65 12.76
CA GLY A 61 -1.06 15.45 13.08
C GLY A 61 -1.53 14.02 12.81
N ARG A 62 -1.09 13.42 11.70
CA ARG A 62 -1.44 12.04 11.31
C ARG A 62 -0.81 11.02 12.24
N VAL A 63 0.49 11.13 12.50
CA VAL A 63 1.22 10.28 13.46
C VAL A 63 0.68 10.46 14.87
N GLY A 64 0.38 11.69 15.29
CA GLY A 64 -0.22 11.95 16.60
C GLY A 64 -1.62 11.33 16.77
N ALA A 65 -2.41 11.27 15.69
CA ALA A 65 -3.70 10.57 15.69
C ALA A 65 -3.52 9.03 15.74
N LEU A 66 -2.52 8.52 15.03
CA LEU A 66 -2.13 7.11 15.11
C LEU A 66 -1.73 6.73 16.54
N ALA A 67 -0.78 7.47 17.13
CA ALA A 67 -0.30 7.26 18.49
C ALA A 67 -1.44 7.23 19.51
N ARG A 68 -2.38 8.19 19.45
CA ARG A 68 -3.54 8.21 20.35
C ARG A 68 -4.41 6.95 20.24
N GLY A 69 -4.62 6.43 19.03
CA GLY A 69 -5.40 5.22 18.83
C GLY A 69 -4.65 3.96 19.29
N VAL A 70 -3.38 3.84 18.91
CA VAL A 70 -2.54 2.69 19.26
C VAL A 70 -2.38 2.56 20.77
N TYR A 71 -2.25 3.69 21.47
CA TYR A 71 -2.03 3.71 22.91
C TYR A 71 -3.32 3.82 23.75
N ALA A 72 -4.50 3.70 23.14
CA ALA A 72 -5.77 3.67 23.87
C ALA A 72 -5.89 2.40 24.75
N GLU A 73 -6.71 2.49 25.80
CA GLU A 73 -7.02 1.36 26.69
C GLU A 73 -7.71 0.22 25.92
N GLU A 74 -8.73 0.58 25.14
CA GLU A 74 -9.46 -0.35 24.27
C GLU A 74 -9.03 -0.19 22.80
N MET A 75 -9.27 -1.22 21.98
CA MET A 75 -8.96 -1.15 20.55
C MET A 75 -9.74 0.00 19.89
N PRO A 76 -9.07 0.93 19.18
CA PRO A 76 -9.74 2.05 18.54
C PRO A 76 -10.55 1.60 17.32
N TYR A 77 -11.42 2.46 16.81
CA TYR A 77 -12.01 2.32 15.47
C TYR A 77 -10.99 2.59 14.35
N ARG A 78 -11.36 2.27 13.10
CA ARG A 78 -10.54 2.52 11.90
C ARG A 78 -10.43 4.01 11.50
N ASP A 79 -11.25 4.86 12.09
CA ASP A 79 -11.14 6.32 11.99
C ASP A 79 -10.72 6.91 13.34
N PRO A 80 -9.89 7.97 13.35
CA PRO A 80 -9.40 8.71 12.18
C PRO A 80 -8.24 8.01 11.44
N HIS A 81 -7.70 6.91 11.97
CA HIS A 81 -6.51 6.25 11.44
C HIS A 81 -6.69 4.75 11.21
N THR A 82 -6.68 4.32 9.94
CA THR A 82 -7.04 2.96 9.55
C THR A 82 -6.09 1.88 10.07
N ALA A 83 -4.81 2.21 10.27
CA ALA A 83 -3.82 1.29 10.84
C ALA A 83 -3.87 1.18 12.38
N ALA A 84 -4.55 2.10 13.08
CA ALA A 84 -4.49 2.15 14.54
C ALA A 84 -5.00 0.88 15.24
N PRO A 85 -6.11 0.23 14.80
CA PRO A 85 -6.57 -1.00 15.44
C PRO A 85 -5.55 -2.15 15.32
N CYS A 86 -4.91 -2.30 14.15
CA CYS A 86 -3.90 -3.34 13.96
C CYS A 86 -2.64 -3.07 14.80
N LEU A 87 -2.16 -1.82 14.83
CA LEU A 87 -0.99 -1.46 15.63
C LEU A 87 -1.29 -1.52 17.14
N TRP A 88 -2.53 -1.24 17.56
CA TRP A 88 -2.99 -1.53 18.93
C TRP A 88 -2.87 -3.02 19.25
N ALA A 89 -3.28 -3.91 18.33
CA ALA A 89 -3.18 -5.36 18.53
C ALA A 89 -1.72 -5.84 18.58
N VAL A 90 -0.85 -5.27 17.74
CA VAL A 90 0.60 -5.53 17.79
C VAL A 90 1.16 -5.12 19.15
N ARG A 91 0.81 -3.93 19.64
CA ARG A 91 1.24 -3.44 20.96
C ARG A 91 0.73 -4.33 22.09
N ASP A 92 -0.55 -4.69 22.06
CA ASP A 92 -1.20 -5.53 23.07
C ASP A 92 -0.52 -6.91 23.16
N ARG A 93 -0.18 -7.52 22.02
CA ARG A 93 0.46 -8.84 21.98
C ARG A 93 1.96 -8.81 22.29
N TYR A 94 2.68 -7.84 21.73
CA TYR A 94 4.16 -7.87 21.70
C TYR A 94 4.82 -6.81 22.58
N GLY A 95 4.05 -5.92 23.20
CA GLY A 95 4.52 -4.90 24.12
C GLY A 95 4.54 -3.48 23.53
N PRO A 96 4.91 -2.47 24.33
CA PRO A 96 4.72 -1.05 24.00
C PRO A 96 5.77 -0.47 23.04
N THR A 97 6.61 -1.29 22.41
CA THR A 97 7.87 -0.82 21.81
C THR A 97 7.75 -0.45 20.32
N LEU A 98 6.64 0.21 19.97
CA LEU A 98 6.43 0.73 18.63
C LEU A 98 7.21 2.03 18.43
N GLU A 99 7.86 2.14 17.27
CA GLU A 99 8.62 3.32 16.86
C GLU A 99 8.16 3.81 15.49
N VAL A 100 8.32 5.11 15.26
CA VAL A 100 7.98 5.79 14.01
C VAL A 100 9.18 6.58 13.48
N SER A 101 9.36 6.56 12.16
CA SER A 101 10.31 7.41 11.44
C SER A 101 9.55 8.09 10.30
N TYR A 102 9.87 9.35 9.99
CA TYR A 102 9.15 10.14 9.01
C TYR A 102 10.08 10.83 8.01
N ALA A 103 9.56 11.14 6.83
CA ALA A 103 10.24 11.91 5.79
C ALA A 103 9.26 12.92 5.16
N VAL A 104 9.74 14.12 4.86
CA VAL A 104 8.97 15.21 4.23
C VAL A 104 9.66 15.72 2.96
N PRO A 105 9.89 14.86 1.96
CA PRO A 105 10.53 15.29 0.72
C PRO A 105 9.66 16.33 0.00
N PRO A 106 10.23 17.28 -0.77
CA PRO A 106 9.45 18.26 -1.52
C PRO A 106 8.39 17.64 -2.45
N ALA A 107 8.70 16.48 -3.06
CA ALA A 107 7.75 15.73 -3.89
C ALA A 107 6.49 15.27 -3.13
N ALA A 108 6.54 15.18 -1.79
CA ALA A 108 5.38 14.84 -0.99
C ALA A 108 4.35 15.97 -0.90
N GLU A 109 4.65 17.20 -1.35
CA GLU A 109 3.64 18.26 -1.44
C GLU A 109 2.59 17.94 -2.51
N ASP A 110 3.02 17.34 -3.63
CA ASP A 110 2.11 16.88 -4.66
C ASP A 110 1.38 15.59 -4.25
N LYS A 111 0.07 15.52 -4.48
CA LYS A 111 -0.76 14.37 -4.06
C LYS A 111 -0.37 13.09 -4.80
N GLN A 112 -0.15 13.20 -6.10
CA GLN A 112 0.07 12.05 -6.97
C GLN A 112 1.47 11.47 -6.73
N GLU A 113 2.49 12.31 -6.65
CA GLU A 113 3.85 11.91 -6.30
C GLU A 113 3.92 11.32 -4.88
N ARG A 114 3.34 11.98 -3.87
CA ARG A 114 3.35 11.46 -2.48
C ARG A 114 2.78 10.04 -2.39
N LYS A 115 1.67 9.77 -3.09
CA LYS A 115 1.03 8.46 -3.09
C LYS A 115 1.79 7.43 -3.94
N ALA A 116 2.46 7.86 -5.00
CA ALA A 116 3.33 6.97 -5.77
C ALA A 116 4.58 6.58 -4.98
N ILE A 117 5.18 7.51 -4.24
CA ILE A 117 6.27 7.24 -3.28
C ILE A 117 5.78 6.26 -2.20
N GLU A 118 4.59 6.47 -1.62
CA GLU A 118 4.01 5.52 -0.65
C GLU A 118 3.89 4.10 -1.25
N ALA A 119 3.36 3.99 -2.48
CA ALA A 119 3.25 2.71 -3.17
C ALA A 119 4.62 2.06 -3.42
N ALA A 120 5.63 2.83 -3.83
CA ALA A 120 6.99 2.34 -4.03
C ALA A 120 7.63 1.84 -2.73
N LEU A 121 7.47 2.57 -1.62
CA LEU A 121 7.96 2.14 -0.30
C LEU A 121 7.27 0.85 0.17
N ILE A 122 5.94 0.74 -0.01
CA ILE A 122 5.20 -0.48 0.32
C ILE A 122 5.67 -1.66 -0.53
N ALA A 123 5.86 -1.46 -1.84
CA ALA A 123 6.36 -2.48 -2.75
C ALA A 123 7.76 -2.96 -2.35
N LEU A 124 8.68 -2.04 -2.04
CA LEU A 124 10.03 -2.37 -1.57
C LEU A 124 10.02 -3.10 -0.23
N ALA A 125 9.19 -2.65 0.72
CA ALA A 125 9.01 -3.34 1.99
C ALA A 125 8.49 -4.77 1.79
N ARG A 126 7.51 -4.96 0.91
CA ARG A 126 7.00 -6.28 0.54
C ARG A 126 8.07 -7.16 -0.12
N ARG A 127 8.89 -6.59 -1.00
CA ARG A 127 10.02 -7.28 -1.64
C ARG A 127 11.03 -7.79 -0.61
N GLU A 128 11.40 -6.95 0.35
CA GLU A 128 12.43 -7.28 1.35
C GLU A 128 11.91 -8.19 2.46
N MET A 129 10.66 -8.00 2.90
CA MET A 129 10.02 -8.80 3.95
C MET A 129 9.44 -10.13 3.43
N GLY A 130 9.17 -10.23 2.12
CA GLY A 130 8.44 -11.36 1.53
C GLY A 130 6.94 -11.37 1.81
N GLU A 131 6.42 -10.34 2.50
CA GLU A 131 5.01 -10.21 2.90
C GLU A 131 4.61 -8.74 3.08
N SER A 132 3.30 -8.46 3.19
CA SER A 132 2.79 -7.11 3.53
C SER A 132 3.16 -6.68 4.95
N PRO A 133 3.50 -5.40 5.18
CA PRO A 133 3.42 -4.82 6.52
C PRO A 133 2.03 -5.09 7.15
N PRO A 134 1.96 -5.66 8.36
CA PRO A 134 0.71 -6.15 8.94
C PRO A 134 -0.43 -5.15 9.05
N ALA A 135 -0.15 -3.86 9.24
CA ALA A 135 -1.18 -2.83 9.39
C ALA A 135 -1.52 -2.09 8.08
N ASN A 136 -0.91 -2.48 6.95
CA ASN A 136 -1.33 -2.03 5.62
C ASN A 136 -2.52 -2.87 5.10
N PHE A 137 -3.15 -2.43 4.02
CA PHE A 137 -4.25 -3.13 3.32
C PHE A 137 -5.49 -3.46 4.17
N GLY A 138 -5.65 -2.81 5.33
CA GLY A 138 -6.78 -3.05 6.23
C GLY A 138 -6.71 -4.41 6.92
N ARG A 139 -5.51 -4.98 7.06
CA ARG A 139 -5.29 -6.26 7.74
C ARG A 139 -5.23 -6.09 9.28
N ILE A 140 -5.22 -7.22 9.98
CA ILE A 140 -4.93 -7.31 11.41
C ILE A 140 -4.07 -8.55 11.68
N ILE A 141 -3.31 -8.58 12.79
CA ILE A 141 -2.57 -9.78 13.19
C ILE A 141 -3.52 -10.89 13.68
N ASP A 142 -3.08 -12.15 13.57
CA ASP A 142 -3.88 -13.31 13.95
C ASP A 142 -4.33 -13.29 15.41
N GLY A 143 -5.47 -13.90 15.75
CA GLY A 143 -6.03 -13.91 17.10
C GLY A 143 -6.60 -12.57 17.59
N TYR A 144 -6.84 -11.62 16.68
CA TYR A 144 -7.56 -10.38 16.96
C TYR A 144 -8.66 -10.14 15.93
N LYS A 145 -9.79 -9.62 16.40
CA LYS A 145 -10.87 -9.09 15.59
C LYS A 145 -10.59 -7.64 15.28
N GLN A 146 -10.76 -7.22 14.03
CA GLN A 146 -10.54 -5.83 13.65
C GLN A 146 -11.76 -4.97 13.98
N SER A 147 -11.54 -3.79 14.56
CA SER A 147 -12.60 -2.77 14.68
C SER A 147 -13.09 -2.30 13.30
N SER A 148 -14.35 -1.90 13.22
CA SER A 148 -14.93 -1.25 12.05
C SER A 148 -14.60 0.26 12.02
N TYR A 149 -15.20 0.98 11.08
CA TYR A 149 -15.34 2.43 11.23
C TYR A 149 -16.32 2.73 12.37
N SER A 150 -16.16 3.88 13.03
CA SER A 150 -16.99 4.32 14.17
C SER A 150 -18.47 4.37 13.83
N LYS A 151 -18.81 4.77 12.60
CA LYS A 151 -20.18 4.78 12.07
C LYS A 151 -20.87 3.40 12.06
N ASP A 152 -20.08 2.32 12.01
CA ASP A 152 -20.59 0.94 11.97
C ASP A 152 -20.63 0.31 13.38
N GLY A 153 -19.98 0.94 14.38
CA GLY A 153 -20.15 0.65 15.81
C GLY A 153 -19.55 -0.67 16.32
N ILE A 154 -18.70 -1.35 15.55
CA ILE A 154 -18.09 -2.62 15.95
C ILE A 154 -16.68 -2.37 16.47
N VAL A 155 -16.47 -2.58 17.77
CA VAL A 155 -15.15 -2.55 18.42
C VAL A 155 -14.54 -3.96 18.36
N GLY A 156 -13.29 -4.04 17.94
CA GLY A 156 -12.51 -5.26 17.88
C GLY A 156 -11.80 -5.58 19.21
N GLY A 157 -10.87 -6.52 19.18
CA GLY A 157 -10.15 -6.98 20.38
C GLY A 157 -9.55 -8.37 20.21
N PRO A 158 -8.96 -8.95 21.27
CA PRO A 158 -8.52 -10.33 21.26
C PRO A 158 -9.68 -11.28 20.92
N LEU A 159 -9.41 -12.27 20.07
CA LEU A 159 -10.37 -13.33 19.76
C LEU A 159 -10.29 -14.48 20.78
N PRO A 160 -11.43 -15.12 21.10
CA PRO A 160 -11.44 -16.40 21.79
C PRO A 160 -10.72 -17.49 21.00
N GLU A 161 -10.27 -18.54 21.69
CA GLU A 161 -9.63 -19.68 21.06
C GLU A 161 -10.56 -20.35 20.03
N GLY A 162 -10.06 -20.57 18.82
CA GLY A 162 -10.81 -21.19 17.72
C GLY A 162 -11.62 -20.21 16.86
N GLU A 163 -11.73 -18.94 17.23
CA GLU A 163 -12.31 -17.91 16.36
C GLU A 163 -11.26 -17.33 15.39
N THR A 164 -11.71 -16.90 14.21
CA THR A 164 -10.85 -16.36 13.15
C THR A 164 -11.39 -15.04 12.60
N GLU A 165 -10.51 -14.12 12.22
CA GLU A 165 -10.84 -12.88 11.54
C GLU A 165 -10.40 -12.96 10.06
N PRO A 166 -11.30 -12.78 9.07
CA PRO A 166 -10.91 -12.79 7.66
C PRO A 166 -9.76 -11.83 7.32
N ASN A 167 -9.67 -10.68 8.00
CA ASN A 167 -8.58 -9.71 7.80
C ASN A 167 -7.25 -10.12 8.45
N SER A 168 -7.19 -11.24 9.19
CA SER A 168 -5.93 -11.85 9.67
C SER A 168 -5.36 -12.93 8.75
N ALA A 169 -6.09 -13.30 7.68
CA ALA A 169 -5.61 -14.27 6.70
C ALA A 169 -4.23 -13.86 6.15
N PRO A 170 -3.28 -14.79 5.93
CA PRO A 170 -1.93 -14.47 5.46
C PRO A 170 -1.90 -13.57 4.23
N SER A 171 -0.95 -12.64 4.17
CA SER A 171 -0.76 -11.80 2.99
C SER A 171 -0.24 -12.63 1.82
N ARG A 172 -0.45 -12.14 0.60
CA ARG A 172 0.29 -12.68 -0.53
C ARG A 172 1.70 -12.10 -0.50
N GLY A 173 2.69 -12.94 -0.74
CA GLY A 173 4.05 -12.48 -1.02
C GLY A 173 4.11 -11.52 -2.22
N PRO A 174 5.21 -10.77 -2.37
CA PRO A 174 5.40 -9.89 -3.52
C PRO A 174 5.34 -10.67 -4.83
N VAL A 175 4.93 -10.00 -5.91
CA VAL A 175 5.11 -10.56 -7.28
C VAL A 175 6.62 -10.80 -7.56
N PRO A 176 7.01 -11.59 -8.57
CA PRO A 176 8.42 -12.00 -8.75
C PRO A 176 9.50 -10.90 -8.94
N TRP A 177 9.13 -9.64 -9.21
CA TRP A 177 10.09 -8.54 -9.47
C TRP A 177 11.05 -8.77 -10.65
N THR A 178 10.65 -9.56 -11.65
CA THR A 178 11.44 -9.76 -12.88
C THR A 178 11.03 -8.79 -13.98
N ASN A 179 11.96 -8.39 -14.85
CA ASN A 179 11.71 -7.47 -15.97
C ASN A 179 11.16 -6.09 -15.54
N THR A 180 11.59 -5.54 -14.40
CA THR A 180 11.06 -4.30 -13.79
C THR A 180 10.96 -3.12 -14.76
N GLU A 181 11.96 -2.95 -15.63
CA GLU A 181 12.04 -1.86 -16.62
C GLU A 181 11.10 -2.01 -17.82
N ARG A 182 10.56 -3.21 -18.06
CA ARG A 182 9.72 -3.51 -19.24
C ARG A 182 8.25 -3.28 -18.91
N VAL A 183 7.87 -2.06 -18.52
CA VAL A 183 6.54 -1.73 -17.96
C VAL A 183 5.32 -2.10 -18.84
N THR A 184 5.50 -2.20 -20.16
CA THR A 184 4.47 -2.66 -21.13
C THR A 184 4.77 -4.05 -21.70
N GLY A 185 5.83 -4.72 -21.24
CA GLY A 185 6.24 -6.03 -21.73
C GLY A 185 5.31 -7.17 -21.28
N PRO A 186 5.30 -8.30 -22.00
CA PRO A 186 4.39 -9.42 -21.74
C PRO A 186 4.70 -10.18 -20.43
N ALA A 187 5.92 -10.03 -19.89
CA ALA A 187 6.39 -10.67 -18.67
C ALA A 187 6.80 -9.66 -17.58
N TRP A 188 6.21 -8.45 -17.62
CA TRP A 188 6.51 -7.39 -16.63
C TRP A 188 6.17 -7.85 -15.21
N MET A 189 7.10 -7.63 -14.28
CA MET A 189 7.02 -8.07 -12.88
C MET A 189 6.85 -9.59 -12.71
N GLY A 190 7.15 -10.38 -13.75
CA GLY A 190 7.00 -11.83 -13.74
C GLY A 190 5.56 -12.33 -13.83
N LEU A 191 4.64 -11.44 -14.21
CA LEU A 191 3.24 -11.81 -14.47
C LEU A 191 3.05 -12.10 -15.97
N GLU A 192 2.10 -12.98 -16.28
CA GLU A 192 1.68 -13.26 -17.65
C GLU A 192 0.66 -12.21 -18.09
N TRP A 193 1.12 -11.20 -18.83
CA TRP A 193 0.25 -10.15 -19.37
C TRP A 193 -0.31 -10.56 -20.72
N SER A 194 -1.58 -10.27 -20.95
CA SER A 194 -2.18 -10.36 -22.28
C SER A 194 -1.46 -9.46 -23.28
N GLU A 195 -1.60 -9.78 -24.56
CA GLU A 195 -1.35 -8.82 -25.64
C GLU A 195 -2.10 -7.49 -25.36
N PRO A 196 -1.61 -6.36 -25.88
CA PRO A 196 -2.29 -5.08 -25.72
C PRO A 196 -3.53 -5.02 -26.60
N TYR A 197 -4.66 -4.60 -26.03
CA TYR A 197 -5.91 -4.34 -26.73
C TYR A 197 -6.25 -2.86 -26.60
N ARG A 198 -6.92 -2.29 -27.60
CA ARG A 198 -7.53 -0.96 -27.45
C ARG A 198 -8.75 -1.04 -26.54
N LEU A 199 -9.04 0.05 -25.82
CA LEU A 199 -10.22 0.14 -24.96
C LEU A 199 -11.55 0.05 -25.74
N GLU A 200 -11.59 0.48 -27.01
CA GLU A 200 -12.74 0.20 -27.90
C GLU A 200 -12.99 -1.31 -28.06
N ASN A 201 -11.92 -2.10 -28.08
CA ASN A 201 -11.92 -3.54 -28.29
C ASN A 201 -11.90 -4.31 -26.95
N ARG A 202 -12.31 -3.69 -25.85
CA ARG A 202 -12.25 -4.27 -24.49
C ARG A 202 -12.99 -5.60 -24.27
N LEU A 203 -13.82 -6.01 -25.21
CA LEU A 203 -14.57 -7.28 -25.17
C LEU A 203 -13.92 -8.40 -25.99
N GLU A 204 -12.85 -8.12 -26.74
CA GLU A 204 -12.11 -9.11 -27.52
C GLU A 204 -11.31 -10.11 -26.65
N PRO A 205 -10.56 -9.69 -25.60
CA PRO A 205 -9.80 -10.65 -24.80
C PRO A 205 -10.71 -11.52 -23.94
N ALA A 206 -10.26 -12.75 -23.68
CA ALA A 206 -10.81 -13.56 -22.60
C ALA A 206 -10.42 -12.94 -21.25
N LEU A 207 -11.35 -12.18 -20.66
CA LEU A 207 -11.15 -11.50 -19.39
C LEU A 207 -11.30 -12.50 -18.22
N PRO A 208 -10.36 -12.51 -17.25
CA PRO A 208 -10.52 -13.32 -16.05
C PRO A 208 -11.61 -12.72 -15.13
N ASP A 209 -12.12 -13.51 -14.18
CA ASP A 209 -13.11 -13.04 -13.20
C ASP A 209 -12.56 -11.92 -12.31
N ASN A 210 -11.27 -12.03 -11.97
CA ASN A 210 -10.55 -11.07 -11.15
C ASN A 210 -9.08 -11.00 -11.58
N GLY A 211 -8.46 -9.84 -11.37
CA GLY A 211 -7.08 -9.63 -11.79
C GLY A 211 -6.64 -8.18 -11.70
N VAL A 212 -5.49 -7.93 -12.31
CA VAL A 212 -4.90 -6.60 -12.44
C VAL A 212 -4.78 -6.23 -13.91
N TYR A 213 -4.73 -4.92 -14.18
CA TYR A 213 -4.57 -4.38 -15.52
C TYR A 213 -3.73 -3.13 -15.49
N ARG A 214 -3.21 -2.78 -16.67
CA ARG A 214 -2.48 -1.53 -16.92
C ARG A 214 -3.06 -0.87 -18.17
N ILE A 215 -3.04 0.46 -18.20
CA ILE A 215 -3.52 1.29 -19.32
C ILE A 215 -2.42 2.27 -19.70
N TRP A 216 -2.24 2.50 -21.00
CA TRP A 216 -1.29 3.49 -21.51
C TRP A 216 -1.69 4.02 -22.89
N TYR A 217 -1.11 5.15 -23.28
CA TYR A 217 -1.32 5.75 -24.60
C TYR A 217 -0.33 5.16 -25.62
N PRO A 218 -0.79 4.81 -26.84
CA PRO A 218 0.11 4.33 -27.90
C PRO A 218 1.25 5.33 -28.19
N GLY A 219 2.49 4.87 -28.15
CA GLY A 219 3.67 5.70 -28.45
C GLY A 219 4.21 6.54 -27.28
N ASP A 220 3.44 6.67 -26.19
CA ASP A 220 3.76 7.58 -25.07
C ASP A 220 4.06 6.83 -23.75
N ALA A 221 4.36 5.53 -23.83
CA ALA A 221 4.72 4.70 -22.67
C ALA A 221 6.20 4.31 -22.68
N PRO A 222 6.90 4.34 -21.52
CA PRO A 222 6.47 4.87 -20.22
C PRO A 222 6.29 6.41 -20.21
N PRO A 223 5.50 6.98 -19.27
CA PRO A 223 4.80 6.31 -18.16
C PRO A 223 3.49 5.62 -18.55
N LEU A 224 2.99 4.73 -17.69
CA LEU A 224 1.65 4.18 -17.82
C LEU A 224 0.61 5.27 -17.49
N ALA A 225 -0.58 5.20 -18.06
CA ALA A 225 -1.68 6.08 -17.69
C ALA A 225 -2.33 5.65 -16.37
N TYR A 226 -2.49 4.33 -16.16
CA TYR A 226 -3.16 3.78 -14.99
C TYR A 226 -2.74 2.32 -14.72
N ILE A 227 -2.65 1.94 -13.44
CA ILE A 227 -2.56 0.55 -12.98
C ILE A 227 -3.72 0.30 -12.03
N GLY A 228 -4.41 -0.82 -12.21
CA GLY A 228 -5.60 -1.12 -11.44
C GLY A 228 -5.84 -2.59 -11.12
N GLU A 229 -6.66 -2.82 -10.10
CA GLU A 229 -7.30 -4.11 -9.84
C GLU A 229 -8.81 -4.12 -10.11
N THR A 230 -9.36 -5.29 -10.38
CA THR A 230 -10.82 -5.47 -10.43
C THR A 230 -11.24 -6.92 -10.25
N SER A 231 -12.50 -7.09 -9.81
CA SER A 231 -13.26 -8.35 -9.89
C SER A 231 -14.41 -8.27 -10.90
N ALA A 232 -14.40 -7.26 -11.78
CA ALA A 232 -15.45 -6.98 -12.75
C ALA A 232 -14.90 -6.18 -13.95
N PHE A 233 -14.07 -6.82 -14.78
CA PHE A 233 -13.36 -6.16 -15.88
C PHE A 233 -14.28 -5.43 -16.86
N THR A 234 -15.37 -6.03 -17.31
CA THR A 234 -16.26 -5.43 -18.32
C THR A 234 -16.74 -4.03 -17.92
N GLY A 235 -17.26 -3.89 -16.69
CA GLY A 235 -17.73 -2.60 -16.17
C GLY A 235 -16.59 -1.64 -15.82
N ARG A 236 -15.40 -2.15 -15.49
CA ARG A 236 -14.22 -1.34 -15.20
C ARG A 236 -13.62 -0.75 -16.47
N LEU A 237 -13.38 -1.57 -17.49
CA LEU A 237 -12.79 -1.15 -18.77
C LEU A 237 -13.70 -0.21 -19.55
N ARG A 238 -15.03 -0.37 -19.47
CA ARG A 238 -15.97 0.61 -20.06
C ARG A 238 -15.80 2.01 -19.47
N ARG A 239 -15.71 2.13 -18.14
CA ARG A 239 -15.48 3.43 -17.48
C ARG A 239 -14.10 4.02 -17.82
N HIS A 240 -13.13 3.15 -18.06
CA HIS A 240 -11.80 3.58 -18.48
C HIS A 240 -11.76 4.05 -19.92
N GLU A 241 -12.52 3.46 -20.83
CA GLU A 241 -12.71 3.99 -22.19
C GLU A 241 -13.27 5.42 -22.14
N GLU A 242 -14.25 5.68 -21.27
CA GLU A 242 -14.83 7.02 -21.06
C GLU A 242 -13.80 8.02 -20.48
N THR A 243 -12.78 7.54 -19.75
CA THR A 243 -11.78 8.37 -19.07
C THR A 243 -10.52 8.60 -19.91
N PHE A 244 -10.00 7.55 -20.53
CA PHE A 244 -8.73 7.52 -21.26
C PHE A 244 -8.90 7.58 -22.78
N GLY A 245 -10.12 7.39 -23.28
CA GLY A 245 -10.42 7.35 -24.72
C GLY A 245 -10.30 5.96 -25.35
N SER A 246 -10.92 5.78 -26.51
CA SER A 246 -10.99 4.50 -27.23
C SER A 246 -9.63 3.96 -27.65
N GLU A 247 -8.71 4.83 -28.04
CA GLU A 247 -7.38 4.47 -28.56
C GLU A 247 -6.38 4.05 -27.48
N ALA A 248 -6.67 4.29 -26.19
CA ALA A 248 -5.78 3.87 -25.12
C ALA A 248 -5.68 2.33 -25.12
N LEU A 249 -4.47 1.83 -24.88
CA LEU A 249 -4.17 0.42 -24.82
C LEU A 249 -4.33 -0.07 -23.38
N PHE A 250 -4.76 -1.32 -23.24
CA PHE A 250 -4.74 -2.03 -21.96
C PHE A 250 -4.23 -3.47 -22.14
N SER A 251 -3.64 -3.99 -21.06
CA SER A 251 -3.35 -5.42 -20.90
C SER A 251 -3.86 -5.85 -19.54
N VAL A 252 -4.27 -7.11 -19.44
CA VAL A 252 -4.69 -7.75 -18.19
C VAL A 252 -3.68 -8.81 -17.80
N ALA A 253 -3.49 -9.02 -16.51
CA ALA A 253 -2.73 -10.14 -15.98
C ALA A 253 -3.59 -10.91 -14.97
N THR A 254 -3.58 -12.23 -15.12
CA THR A 254 -4.16 -13.15 -14.15
C THR A 254 -3.08 -13.57 -13.18
N VAL A 255 -3.42 -13.54 -11.89
CA VAL A 255 -2.55 -14.04 -10.83
C VAL A 255 -3.39 -14.96 -9.96
N ASP A 256 -2.87 -16.12 -9.62
CA ASP A 256 -3.58 -17.07 -8.77
C ASP A 256 -3.83 -16.49 -7.37
N GLY A 257 -4.99 -16.79 -6.80
CA GLY A 257 -5.32 -16.43 -5.42
C GLY A 257 -5.71 -14.96 -5.23
N LEU A 258 -6.38 -14.34 -6.21
CA LEU A 258 -6.81 -12.94 -6.21
C LEU A 258 -8.30 -12.72 -5.85
N GLU A 259 -8.93 -13.70 -5.20
CA GLU A 259 -10.36 -13.67 -4.84
C GLU A 259 -10.64 -12.56 -3.82
N ALA A 260 -9.75 -12.42 -2.82
CA ALA A 260 -9.87 -11.39 -1.79
C ALA A 260 -9.34 -10.04 -2.29
N LYS A 261 -10.09 -8.96 -2.00
CA LYS A 261 -9.73 -7.60 -2.41
C LYS A 261 -8.32 -7.19 -1.96
N HIS A 262 -7.95 -7.47 -0.70
CA HIS A 262 -6.64 -7.07 -0.18
C HIS A 262 -5.49 -7.71 -0.97
N LYS A 263 -5.62 -8.96 -1.43
CA LYS A 263 -4.60 -9.63 -2.25
C LYS A 263 -4.43 -8.97 -3.62
N ARG A 264 -5.53 -8.47 -4.20
CA ARG A 264 -5.45 -7.68 -5.45
C ARG A 264 -4.80 -6.33 -5.23
N THR A 265 -5.14 -5.63 -4.14
CA THR A 265 -4.51 -4.35 -3.78
C THR A 265 -3.02 -4.52 -3.47
N GLU A 266 -2.61 -5.65 -2.88
CA GLU A 266 -1.19 -6.00 -2.67
C GLU A 266 -0.42 -6.08 -4.00
N VAL A 267 -0.96 -6.79 -5.00
CA VAL A 267 -0.36 -6.86 -6.35
C VAL A 267 -0.39 -5.50 -7.05
N GLU A 268 -1.50 -4.77 -6.97
CA GLU A 268 -1.63 -3.41 -7.53
C GLU A 268 -0.55 -2.48 -6.96
N MET A 269 -0.28 -2.52 -5.65
CA MET A 269 0.78 -1.72 -5.03
C MET A 269 2.17 -2.14 -5.50
N ASP A 270 2.44 -3.44 -5.63
CA ASP A 270 3.72 -3.92 -6.16
C ASP A 270 3.96 -3.37 -7.58
N LEU A 271 2.92 -3.38 -8.43
CA LEU A 271 2.99 -2.88 -9.81
C LEU A 271 3.16 -1.35 -9.89
N ILE A 272 2.41 -0.60 -9.08
CA ILE A 272 2.55 0.87 -9.02
C ILE A 272 3.94 1.25 -8.53
N GLY A 273 4.42 0.60 -7.46
CA GLY A 273 5.74 0.84 -6.91
C GLY A 273 6.86 0.52 -7.91
N ALA A 274 6.77 -0.61 -8.61
CA ALA A 274 7.74 -0.98 -9.64
C ALA A 274 7.70 -0.05 -10.86
N HIS A 275 6.52 0.41 -11.27
CA HIS A 275 6.40 1.43 -12.33
C HIS A 275 7.07 2.73 -11.91
N TYR A 276 6.84 3.20 -10.69
CA TYR A 276 7.51 4.39 -10.16
C TYR A 276 9.03 4.22 -10.11
N LEU A 277 9.53 3.08 -9.64
CA LEU A 277 10.97 2.77 -9.61
C LEU A 277 11.61 2.79 -11.00
N ALA A 278 10.94 2.23 -12.01
CA ALA A 278 11.45 2.16 -13.38
C ALA A 278 11.40 3.52 -14.10
N THR A 279 10.48 4.40 -13.73
CA THR A 279 10.20 5.63 -14.51
C THR A 279 10.46 6.93 -13.75
N ASN A 280 10.65 6.84 -12.44
CA ASN A 280 10.74 7.96 -11.51
C ASN A 280 9.55 8.94 -11.63
N GLN A 281 8.37 8.41 -11.98
CA GLN A 281 7.13 9.15 -12.18
C GLN A 281 5.92 8.29 -11.79
N SER A 282 4.88 8.89 -11.22
CA SER A 282 3.59 8.21 -11.02
C SER A 282 2.92 7.87 -12.37
N PRO A 283 2.09 6.80 -12.46
CA PRO A 283 1.21 6.67 -13.61
C PRO A 283 0.30 7.91 -13.74
N LEU A 284 0.08 8.38 -14.97
CA LEU A 284 -0.40 9.75 -15.26
C LEU A 284 -1.71 10.14 -14.57
N SER A 285 -2.63 9.20 -14.38
CA SER A 285 -3.92 9.43 -13.71
C SER A 285 -4.13 8.49 -12.53
N GLN A 286 -3.04 8.16 -11.83
CA GLN A 286 -3.09 7.41 -10.58
C GLN A 286 -3.43 8.36 -9.40
N PHE A 287 -4.39 7.94 -8.55
CA PHE A 287 -4.78 8.53 -7.25
C PHE A 287 -5.72 9.75 -7.17
#